data_AF-A0A9P5QVB0-F1
#
_entry.id   AF-A0A9P5QVB0-F1
#
_cell.length_a   1.000
_cell.length_b   1.000
_cell.length_c   1.000
_cell.angle_alpha   90.00
_cell.angle_beta   90.00
_cell.angle_gamma   90.00
#
_symmetry.space_group_name_H-M   'P 1'
#
loop_
_entity.id
_entity.type
_entity.pdbx_description
1 polymer ?
#
loop_
_entity_poly.entity_id
_entity_poly.type
_entity_poly.pdbx_seq_one_letter_code
_entity_poly.pdbx_strand_id
1 'polypeptide(L)'
;MVSRPQGVSAHESASTNNGDFDETMRKAKLGDKEAQFALGDMFQHAIGIIQDFKVAMDWYLKAADQGYTNAQNAIGFMHRHGRGVPQDFVTT
;
A
#
# COMPACT_ATOMS: atom_id res chain seq x y z
N MET A 1 -9.47 -38.91 16.01
CA MET A 1 -8.57 -37.82 16.44
C MET A 1 -7.77 -37.40 15.21
N VAL A 2 -8.15 -36.29 14.58
CA VAL A 2 -7.58 -35.87 13.31
C VAL A 2 -6.38 -34.97 13.61
N SER A 3 -5.19 -35.45 13.28
CA SER A 3 -3.94 -34.69 13.35
C SER A 3 -4.04 -33.46 12.47
N ARG A 4 -3.86 -32.27 13.06
CA ARG A 4 -3.78 -30.99 12.34
C ARG A 4 -2.48 -30.95 11.52
N PRO A 5 -2.53 -30.76 10.19
CA PRO A 5 -1.33 -30.42 9.45
C PRO A 5 -1.01 -28.92 9.62
N GLN A 6 0.22 -28.74 10.08
CA GLN A 6 1.21 -27.66 9.99
C GLN A 6 0.88 -26.36 9.23
N GLY A 7 1.48 -25.29 9.77
CA GLY A 7 1.40 -23.91 9.29
C GLY A 7 1.66 -23.74 7.80
N VAL A 8 0.84 -22.89 7.20
CA VAL A 8 1.06 -22.34 5.87
C VAL A 8 2.21 -21.33 5.95
N SER A 9 3.36 -21.76 5.46
CA SER A 9 4.58 -20.97 5.28
C SER A 9 4.30 -19.74 4.40
N ALA A 10 4.78 -18.60 4.88
CA ALA A 10 4.64 -17.27 4.30
C ALA A 10 5.48 -17.04 3.03
N HIS A 11 5.40 -17.92 2.02
CA HIS A 11 6.19 -17.71 0.79
C HIS A 11 5.61 -18.35 -0.47
N GLU A 12 4.35 -18.03 -0.77
CA GLU A 12 3.65 -18.42 -2.00
C GLU A 12 3.05 -17.14 -2.59
N SER A 13 3.25 -16.70 -3.83
CA SER A 13 4.11 -17.06 -4.95
C SER A 13 4.07 -15.86 -5.88
N ALA A 14 5.17 -15.52 -6.53
CA ALA A 14 5.14 -14.58 -7.64
C ALA A 14 4.28 -15.13 -8.79
N SER A 15 3.12 -14.53 -9.10
CA SER A 15 2.57 -14.42 -10.46
C SER A 15 1.26 -13.61 -10.51
N THR A 16 1.18 -12.72 -11.50
CA THR A 16 0.00 -12.03 -12.06
C THR A 16 -0.50 -10.73 -11.39
N ASN A 17 -0.17 -9.63 -12.07
CA ASN A 17 -0.31 -8.21 -11.74
C ASN A 17 -1.74 -7.68 -11.44
N ASN A 18 -2.79 -8.51 -11.46
CA ASN A 18 -4.16 -8.07 -11.16
C ASN A 18 -4.78 -8.79 -9.95
N GLY A 19 -4.47 -10.07 -9.73
CA GLY A 19 -4.97 -10.82 -8.56
C GLY A 19 -4.35 -10.33 -7.24
N ASP A 20 -3.10 -9.87 -7.31
CA ASP A 20 -2.40 -9.28 -6.17
C ASP A 20 -3.02 -7.94 -5.75
N PHE A 21 -3.51 -7.14 -6.72
CA PHE A 21 -4.20 -5.88 -6.41
C PHE A 21 -5.53 -6.10 -5.70
N ASP A 22 -6.39 -6.98 -6.22
CA ASP A 22 -7.72 -7.21 -5.66
C ASP A 22 -7.65 -7.79 -4.24
N GLU A 23 -6.74 -8.75 -4.02
CA GLU A 23 -6.54 -9.32 -2.69
C GLU A 23 -5.88 -8.32 -1.73
N THR A 24 -4.89 -7.55 -2.19
CA THR A 24 -4.28 -6.48 -1.40
C THR A 24 -5.32 -5.41 -1.05
N MET A 25 -6.18 -5.01 -1.99
CA MET A 25 -7.26 -4.06 -1.74
C MET A 25 -8.26 -4.60 -0.72
N ARG A 26 -8.62 -5.88 -0.80
CA ARG A 26 -9.52 -6.52 0.17
C ARG A 26 -8.92 -6.47 1.58
N LYS A 27 -7.66 -6.88 1.75
CA LYS A 27 -6.95 -6.84 3.04
C LYS A 27 -6.79 -5.42 3.56
N ALA A 28 -6.43 -4.47 2.70
CA ALA A 28 -6.27 -3.06 3.06
C ALA A 28 -7.59 -2.45 3.56
N LYS A 29 -8.72 -2.79 2.93
CA LYS A 29 -10.07 -2.40 3.36
C LYS A 29 -10.48 -3.03 4.69
N LEU A 30 -9.95 -4.21 5.03
CA LEU A 30 -10.14 -4.86 6.33
C LEU A 30 -9.22 -4.29 7.42
N GLY A 31 -8.39 -3.30 7.10
CA GLY A 31 -7.52 -2.63 8.07
C GLY A 31 -6.12 -3.20 8.16
N ASP A 32 -5.73 -4.17 7.33
CA ASP A 32 -4.39 -4.73 7.37
C ASP A 32 -3.34 -3.67 6.97
N LYS A 33 -2.47 -3.30 7.91
CA LYS A 33 -1.48 -2.23 7.74
C LYS A 33 -0.43 -2.52 6.68
N GLU A 34 -0.06 -3.80 6.49
CA GLU A 34 0.92 -4.20 5.48
C GLU A 34 0.31 -4.10 4.08
N ALA A 35 -0.95 -4.52 3.93
CA ALA A 35 -1.71 -4.38 2.71
C ALA A 35 -2.03 -2.91 2.38
N GLN A 36 -2.34 -2.08 3.38
CA GLN A 36 -2.49 -0.63 3.18
C GLN A 36 -1.19 -0.01 2.67
N PHE A 37 -0.05 -0.37 3.24
CA PHE A 37 1.25 0.07 2.74
C PHE A 37 1.51 -0.43 1.31
N ALA A 38 1.28 -1.72 1.05
CA ALA A 38 1.47 -2.31 -0.28
C ALA A 38 0.59 -1.63 -1.33
N LEU A 39 -0.68 -1.37 -1.01
CA LEU A 39 -1.59 -0.65 -1.90
C LEU A 39 -1.10 0.77 -2.20
N GLY A 40 -0.55 1.46 -1.19
CA GLY A 40 0.11 2.74 -1.39
C GLY A 40 1.30 2.66 -2.36
N ASP A 41 2.13 1.61 -2.23
CA ASP A 41 3.27 1.38 -3.10
C ASP A 41 2.87 1.08 -4.55
N MET A 42 1.78 0.32 -4.73
CA MET A 42 1.22 0.05 -6.05
C MET A 42 0.77 1.34 -6.75
N PHE A 43 0.11 2.25 -6.02
CA PHE A 43 -0.31 3.55 -6.57
C PHE A 43 0.87 4.51 -6.77
N GLN A 44 1.92 4.42 -5.94
CA GLN A 44 3.13 5.24 -6.09
C GLN A 44 3.95 4.83 -7.31
N HIS A 45 4.12 3.52 -7.57
CA HIS A 45 5.01 3.00 -8.60
C HIS A 45 4.29 2.48 -9.86
N ALA A 46 2.97 2.65 -9.95
CA ALA A 46 2.15 2.13 -11.05
C ALA A 46 2.27 0.61 -11.23
N ILE A 47 2.40 -0.14 -10.13
CA ILE A 47 2.55 -1.60 -10.19
C ILE A 47 1.18 -2.20 -10.51
N GLY A 48 0.92 -2.45 -11.79
CA GLY A 48 -0.33 -3.04 -12.29
C GLY A 48 -1.53 -2.07 -12.33
N ILE A 49 -1.35 -0.79 -11.98
CA ILE A 49 -2.42 0.23 -11.92
C ILE A 49 -1.94 1.60 -12.41
N ILE A 50 -2.87 2.55 -12.60
CA ILE A 50 -2.55 3.96 -12.90
C ILE A 50 -1.91 4.59 -11.66
N GLN A 51 -0.78 5.30 -11.85
CA GLN A 51 -0.11 6.03 -10.79
C GLN A 51 -1.01 7.13 -10.23
N ASP A 52 -1.18 7.16 -8.91
CA ASP A 52 -1.88 8.23 -8.22
C ASP A 52 -1.24 8.48 -6.86
N PHE A 53 -0.42 9.54 -6.78
CA PHE A 53 0.27 9.88 -5.54
C PHE A 53 -0.67 10.35 -4.43
N LYS A 54 -1.88 10.86 -4.74
CA LYS A 54 -2.85 11.24 -3.71
C LYS A 54 -3.43 9.99 -3.07
N VAL A 55 -3.84 9.03 -3.89
CA VAL A 55 -4.35 7.74 -3.40
C VAL A 55 -3.25 6.98 -2.65
N ALA A 56 -2.01 7.02 -3.13
CA ALA A 56 -0.87 6.44 -2.42
C ALA A 56 -0.70 7.06 -1.02
N MET A 57 -0.76 8.39 -0.91
CA MET A 57 -0.64 9.12 0.36
C MET A 57 -1.75 8.70 1.33
N ASP A 58 -3.00 8.62 0.85
CA ASP A 58 -4.15 8.24 1.66
C ASP A 58 -4.02 6.82 2.25
N TRP A 59 -3.38 5.90 1.53
CA TRP A 59 -3.15 4.54 2.02
C TRP A 59 -1.97 4.48 3.00
N TYR A 60 -0.89 5.20 2.72
CA TYR A 60 0.20 5.30 3.68
C TYR A 60 -0.23 5.96 4.99
N LEU A 61 -1.07 6.99 4.95
CA LEU A 61 -1.60 7.62 6.16
C LEU A 61 -2.38 6.62 7.02
N LYS A 62 -3.27 5.81 6.42
CA LYS A 62 -4.00 4.76 7.15
C LYS A 62 -3.07 3.73 7.81
N ALA A 63 -2.01 3.31 7.12
CA ALA A 63 -1.04 2.39 7.69
C ALA A 63 -0.20 3.05 8.80
N ALA A 64 0.17 4.32 8.63
CA ALA A 64 0.92 5.11 9.61
C ALA A 64 0.12 5.39 10.88
N ASP A 65 -1.20 5.61 10.77
CA ASP A 65 -2.12 5.77 11.91
C ASP A 65 -2.16 4.52 12.80
N GLN A 66 -1.84 3.36 12.23
CA GLN A 66 -1.70 2.09 12.96
C GLN A 66 -0.27 1.86 13.50
N GLY A 67 0.60 2.87 13.41
CA GLY A 67 2.00 2.79 13.85
C GLY A 67 2.93 2.03 12.91
N TYR A 68 2.56 1.84 11.63
CA TYR A 68 3.43 1.15 10.68
C TYR A 68 4.58 2.06 10.21
N THR A 69 5.79 1.79 10.71
CA THR A 69 6.98 2.63 10.50
C THR A 69 7.35 2.80 9.02
N ASN A 70 7.18 1.76 8.20
CA ASN A 70 7.48 1.84 6.76
C ASN A 70 6.57 2.84 6.05
N ALA A 71 5.29 2.94 6.46
CA ALA A 71 4.38 3.93 5.91
C ALA A 71 4.76 5.36 6.33
N GLN A 72 5.18 5.56 7.58
CA GLN A 72 5.70 6.86 8.03
C GLN A 72 6.93 7.30 7.22
N ASN A 73 7.84 6.37 6.93
CA ASN A 73 8.99 6.64 6.07
C ASN A 73 8.58 6.99 4.63
N ALA A 74 7.59 6.28 4.07
CA ALA A 74 7.08 6.55 2.73
C ALA A 74 6.39 7.92 2.63
N ILE A 75 5.62 8.32 3.65
CA ILE A 75 5.03 9.67 3.76
C ILE A 75 6.14 10.73 3.75
N GLY A 76 7.18 10.55 4.57
CA GLY A 76 8.33 11.45 4.61
C GLY A 76 9.05 11.52 3.26
N PHE A 77 9.20 10.40 2.56
CA PHE A 77 9.76 10.35 1.21
C PHE A 77 8.89 11.12 0.20
N MET A 78 7.57 10.91 0.22
CA MET A 78 6.63 11.60 -0.66
C MET A 78 6.65 13.11 -0.45
N HIS A 79 6.62 13.58 0.81
CA HIS A 79 6.74 15.00 1.12
C HIS A 79 8.06 15.61 0.65
N ARG A 80 9.20 14.92 0.86
CA ARG A 80 10.50 15.41 0.39
C ARG A 80 10.57 15.62 -1.13
N HIS A 81 9.79 14.84 -1.89
CA HIS A 81 9.75 14.93 -3.35
C HIS A 81 8.54 15.72 -3.88
N GLY A 82 7.74 16.34 -3.01
CA GLY A 82 6.53 17.06 -3.40
C GLY A 82 5.44 16.19 -4.01
N ARG A 83 5.44 14.88 -3.73
CA ARG A 83 4.47 13.90 -4.25
C ARG A 83 3.29 13.74 -3.28
N GLY A 84 2.08 13.61 -3.81
CA GLY A 84 0.87 13.39 -3.01
C GLY A 84 0.35 14.62 -2.26
N VAL A 85 1.02 15.77 -2.41
CA VAL A 85 0.51 17.07 -1.98
C VAL A 85 -0.19 17.72 -3.17
N PRO A 86 -1.39 18.31 -3.01
CA PRO A 86 -1.96 19.17 -4.04
C PRO A 86 -0.96 20.31 -4.33
N GLN A 87 -0.32 20.29 -5.50
CA GLN A 87 0.33 21.48 -6.01
C GLN A 87 -0.76 22.40 -6.53
N ASP A 88 -1.21 23.31 -5.68
CA ASP A 88 -2.00 24.45 -6.14
C ASP A 88 -1.06 25.36 -6.93
N PHE A 89 -1.01 25.13 -8.25
CA PHE A 89 -0.45 26.10 -9.19
C PHE A 89 -1.38 27.30 -9.25
N VAL A 90 -1.26 28.23 -8.29
CA VAL A 90 -1.86 29.55 -8.40
C VAL A 90 -1.14 30.27 -9.55
N THR A 91 -1.70 30.16 -10.74
CA THR A 91 -1.34 31.00 -11.89
C THR A 91 -2.02 32.35 -11.66
N THR A 92 -1.25 33.33 -11.21
CA THR A 92 -1.69 34.73 -11.09
C THR A 92 -1.23 35.50 -12.32
#